data_AF-A0A5B0EQS8-F1
#
_entry.id   AF-A0A5B0EQS8-F1
#
_cell.length_a   1.000
_cell.length_b   1.000
_cell.length_c   1.000
_cell.angle_alpha   90.00
_cell.angle_beta   90.00
_cell.angle_gamma   90.00
#
_symmetry.space_group_name_H-M   'P 1'
#
loop_
_entity.id
_entity.type
_entity.pdbx_description
1 polymer ?
#
loop_
_entity_poly.entity_id
_entity_poly.type
_entity_poly.pdbx_seq_one_letter_code
_entity_poly.pdbx_strand_id
1 'polypeptide(L)' 'CDLWFPETTIPVGAGQERVLPVLVMTLGYSRFLSATMIPSRQAGDILSGMWQLISDVGRVTRTLVWDRESAIGG' A
#
# COMPACT_ATOMS: atom_id res chain seq x y z
N CYS A 1 6.14 -3.16 4.82
CA CYS A 1 5.00 -2.79 3.96
C CYS A 1 4.56 -4.02 3.22
N ASP A 2 3.26 -4.13 2.99
CA ASP A 2 2.64 -5.27 2.30
C ASP A 2 1.33 -4.83 1.62
N LEU A 3 0.77 -5.70 0.77
CA LEU A 3 -0.53 -5.51 0.14
C LEU A 3 -1.59 -6.37 0.83
N TRP A 4 -2.69 -5.71 1.20
CA TRP A 4 -3.90 -6.37 1.67
C TRP A 4 -5.02 -6.21 0.64
N PHE A 5 -5.79 -7.27 0.43
CA PHE A 5 -6.92 -7.28 -0.49
C PHE A 5 -8.22 -7.47 0.31
N PRO A 6 -9.04 -6.42 0.49
CA PRO A 6 -10.31 -6.55 1.18
C PRO A 6 -11.32 -7.32 0.32
N GLU A 7 -12.27 -8.02 0.94
CA GLU A 7 -13.38 -8.67 0.21
C GLU A 7 -14.36 -7.65 -0.38
N THR A 8 -14.33 -6.41 0.09
CA THR A 8 -15.19 -5.32 -0.33
C THR A 8 -14.91 -4.91 -1.77
N THR A 9 -15.94 -4.97 -2.63
CA THR A 9 -15.91 -4.36 -3.97
C THR A 9 -16.20 -2.86 -3.87
N ILE A 10 -15.48 -2.08 -4.67
CA ILE A 10 -15.59 -0.62 -4.68
C ILE A 10 -15.97 -0.17 -6.09
N PRO A 11 -17.00 0.68 -6.25
CA PRO A 11 -17.31 1.30 -7.53
C PRO A 11 -16.16 2.22 -7.97
N VAL A 12 -15.59 1.95 -9.15
CA VAL A 12 -14.46 2.71 -9.72
C VAL A 12 -14.87 3.60 -10.90
N GLY A 13 -16.17 3.78 -11.09
CA GLY A 13 -16.75 4.55 -12.19
C GLY A 13 -17.08 3.71 -13.42
N ALA A 14 -17.79 4.30 -14.38
CA ALA A 14 -18.22 3.64 -15.62
C ALA A 14 -18.96 2.29 -15.42
N GLY A 15 -19.68 2.15 -14.30
CA GLY A 15 -20.39 0.91 -13.95
C GLY A 15 -19.49 -0.26 -13.56
N GLN A 16 -18.19 -0.02 -13.33
CA GLN A 16 -17.24 -1.05 -12.93
C GLN A 16 -17.09 -1.09 -11.41
N GLU A 17 -16.95 -2.30 -10.89
CA GLU A 17 -16.58 -2.56 -9.49
C GLU A 17 -15.30 -3.38 -9.44
N ARG A 18 -14.42 -3.05 -8.50
CA ARG A 18 -13.14 -3.74 -8.33
C ARG A 18 -12.81 -3.90 -6.85
N VAL A 19 -12.13 -4.99 -6.52
CA VAL A 19 -11.38 -5.09 -5.28
C VAL A 19 -10.07 -4.34 -5.49
N LEU A 20 -9.86 -3.28 -4.72
CA LEU A 20 -8.66 -2.45 -4.80
C LEU A 20 -7.65 -2.88 -3.74
N PRO A 21 -6.35 -3.02 -4.11
CA PRO A 21 -5.31 -3.30 -3.14
C PRO A 21 -5.16 -2.16 -2.13
N VAL A 22 -4.94 -2.52 -0.88
CA VAL A 22 -4.60 -1.61 0.21
C VAL A 22 -3.14 -1.83 0.56
N LEU A 23 -2.34 -0.79 0.40
CA LEU A 23 -0.96 -0.78 0.85
C LEU A 23 -0.93 -0.51 2.35
N VAL A 24 -0.31 -1.41 3.11
CA VAL A 24 -0.23 -1.33 4.57
C VAL A 24 1.23 -1.19 5.01
N MET A 25 1.47 -0.28 5.94
CA MET A 25 2.75 -0.10 6.64
C MET A 25 2.55 -0.26 8.14
N THR A 26 3.36 -1.12 8.77
CA THR A 26 3.40 -1.27 10.22
C THR A 26 4.78 -0.91 10.75
N LEU A 27 4.84 -0.03 11.76
CA LEU A 27 6.08 0.24 12.50
C LEU A 27 6.35 -0.92 13.47
N GLY A 28 7.38 -1.71 13.20
CA GLY A 28 7.63 -2.98 13.91
C GLY A 28 7.76 -2.87 15.43
N TYR A 29 8.30 -1.76 15.94
CA TYR A 29 8.45 -1.53 17.38
C TYR A 29 7.14 -1.11 18.06
N SER A 30 6.51 -0.03 17.59
CA SER A 30 5.32 0.55 18.23
C SER A 30 4.02 -0.14 17.86
N ARG A 31 4.04 -1.01 16.85
CA ARG A 31 2.83 -1.59 16.23
C ARG A 31 1.86 -0.54 15.68
N PHE A 32 2.34 0.67 15.42
CA PHE A 32 1.54 1.67 14.72
C PHE A 32 1.30 1.24 13.28
N LEU A 33 0.05 1.29 12.82
CA LEU A 33 -0.35 0.97 11.45
C LEU A 33 -0.78 2.21 10.69
N SER A 34 -0.38 2.29 9.43
CA SER A 34 -0.89 3.22 8.44
C SER A 34 -1.20 2.46 7.16
N ALA A 35 -2.24 2.88 6.43
CA ALA A 35 -2.67 2.20 5.22
C ALA A 35 -3.31 3.18 4.23
N THR A 36 -3.14 2.89 2.94
CA THR A 36 -3.77 3.65 1.85
C THR A 36 -4.19 2.72 0.73
N MET A 37 -5.30 3.03 0.08
CA MET A 37 -5.78 2.29 -1.07
C MET A 37 -5.06 2.76 -2.33
N ILE A 38 -4.61 1.83 -3.17
CA ILE A 38 -3.92 2.16 -4.42
C ILE A 38 -4.72 1.61 -5.63
N PRO A 39 -4.65 2.27 -6.80
CA PRO A 39 -5.49 1.91 -7.94
C PRO A 39 -5.07 0.61 -8.65
N SER A 40 -3.81 0.19 -8.49
CA SER A 40 -3.31 -1.06 -9.04
C SER A 40 -2.06 -1.57 -8.29
N ARG A 41 -1.61 -2.78 -8.64
CA ARG A 41 -0.35 -3.38 -8.15
C ARG A 41 0.86 -3.02 -9.01
N GLN A 42 0.77 -1.98 -9.83
CA GLN A 42 1.91 -1.54 -10.64
C GLN A 42 2.94 -0.82 -9.76
N ALA A 43 4.21 -0.92 -10.15
CA ALA A 43 5.31 -0.33 -9.41
C ALA A 43 5.12 1.16 -9.12
N GLY A 44 4.62 1.94 -10.09
CA GLY A 44 4.36 3.37 -9.92
C GLY A 44 3.32 3.67 -8.83
N ASP A 45 2.22 2.93 -8.81
CA ASP A 45 1.16 3.11 -7.82
C ASP A 45 1.62 2.70 -6.42
N ILE A 46 2.38 1.60 -6.32
CA ILE A 46 2.94 1.14 -5.05
C ILE A 46 3.95 2.15 -4.50
N LEU A 47 4.88 2.63 -5.32
CA LEU A 47 5.87 3.62 -4.91
C LEU A 47 5.22 4.93 -4.45
N SER A 48 4.21 5.40 -5.20
CA SER A 48 3.41 6.57 -4.81
C SER A 48 2.72 6.35 -3.46
N GLY A 49 2.07 5.20 -3.26
CA GLY A 49 1.44 4.85 -1.99
C GLY A 49 2.44 4.76 -0.83
N MET A 50 3.62 4.17 -1.05
CA MET A 50 4.67 4.10 -0.02
C MET A 50 5.12 5.50 0.39
N TRP A 51 5.33 6.38 -0.60
CA TRP A 51 5.71 7.76 -0.33
C TRP A 51 4.67 8.50 0.49
N GLN A 52 3.38 8.34 0.14
CA GLN A 52 2.28 8.90 0.91
C GLN A 52 2.29 8.41 2.37
N LEU A 53 2.39 7.10 2.61
CA LEU A 53 2.41 6.54 3.96
C LEU A 53 3.58 7.03 4.81
N ILE A 54 4.77 7.16 4.22
CA ILE A 54 5.96 7.69 4.90
C ILE A 54 5.77 9.17 5.22
N SER A 55 5.21 9.94 4.28
CA SER A 55 4.92 11.36 4.45
C SER A 55 3.91 11.60 5.58
N ASP A 56 2.87 10.77 5.68
CA ASP A 56 1.84 10.86 6.71
C ASP A 56 2.38 10.52 8.11
N VAL A 57 3.35 9.60 8.21
CA VAL A 57 4.07 9.34 9.46
C VAL A 57 4.99 10.52 9.84
N GLY A 58 5.37 11.36 8.86
CA GLY A 58 6.22 12.53 9.06
C GLY A 58 7.68 12.21 9.40
N ARG A 59 8.07 10.93 9.29
CA ARG A 59 9.42 10.41 9.58
C ARG A 59 9.71 9.20 8.69
N VAL A 60 10.99 8.97 8.41
CA VAL A 60 11.46 7.81 7.64
C VAL A 60 12.02 6.74 8.57
N THR A 61 11.61 5.49 8.37
CA THR A 61 12.17 4.34 9.10
C THR A 61 13.60 4.05 8.66
N ARG A 62 14.48 3.64 9.57
CA ARG A 62 15.85 3.20 9.23
C ARG A 62 15.87 2.03 8.23
N THR A 63 14.89 1.14 8.34
CA THR A 63 14.77 -0.05 7.48
C THR A 63 13.30 -0.25 7.17
N LEU A 64 12.99 -0.38 5.88
CA LEU A 64 11.67 -0.75 5.38
C LEU A 64 11.79 -2.11 4.70
N VAL A 65 10.96 -3.05 5.13
CA VAL A 65 10.90 -4.40 4.56
C VAL A 65 9.66 -4.49 3.67
N TRP A 66 9.80 -5.07 2.48
CA TRP A 66 8.74 -5.32 1.51
C TRP A 66 8.77 -6.78 1.12
N ASP A 67 7.62 -7.44 1.06
CA ASP A 67 7.53 -8.80 0.54
C ASP A 67 7.65 -8.77 -1.00
N ARG A 68 8.37 -9.73 -1.59
CA ARG A 68 8.70 -9.74 -3.02
C ARG A 68 7.51 -10.14 -3.88
N GLU A 69 6.48 -9.31 -3.93
CA GLU A 69 5.52 -9.34 -5.02
C GLU A 69 6.09 -8.60 -6.23
N SER A 70 5.78 -9.14 -7.41
CA SER A 70 6.34 -8.90 -8.76
C SER A 70 6.42 -7.46 -9.29
N ALA A 71 6.12 -6.46 -8.47
CA ALA A 71 6.19 -5.04 -8.82
C ALA A 71 7.41 -4.30 -8.25
N ILE A 72 7.99 -4.73 -7.12
CA ILE A 72 9.17 -4.10 -6.52
C ILE A 72 10.19 -5.18 -6.12
N GLY A 73 11.32 -5.24 -6.82
CA GLY A 73 12.40 -6.18 -6.55
C GLY A 73 12.34 -7.46 -7.38
N GLY A 74 12.36 -7.29 -8.72
CA GLY A 74 12.56 -8.40 -9.67
C GLY A 74 13.86 -9.17 -9.45
#